data_AF-A0A8W8MSW1-F1
#
_entry.id   AF-A0A8W8MSW1-F1
#
_cell.length_a   1.000
_cell.length_b   1.000
_cell.length_c   1.000
_cell.angle_alpha   90.00
_cell.angle_beta   90.00
_cell.angle_gamma   90.00
#
_symmetry.space_group_name_H-M   'P 1'
#
loop_
_entity.id
_entity.type
_entity.pdbx_description
1 polymer ?
#
loop_
_entity_poly.entity_id
_entity_poly.type
_entity_poly.pdbx_seq_one_letter_code
_entity_poly.pdbx_strand_id
1 'polypeptide(L)'
;MLRAGVFRKIFGGVRWMSHVGSSRPMYRPSPMSLSELLHFGQKKCERKSFQFLNDEIPIRLAHIMREFEDLPKELLTMKSVKLVRSWY
;
A
#
# COMPACT_ATOMS: atom_id res chain seq x y z
N MET A 1 -14.31 -0.21 -8.07
CA MET A 1 -14.38 1.08 -7.35
C MET A 1 -14.70 0.81 -5.89
N LEU A 2 -13.68 0.70 -5.04
CA LEU A 2 -13.92 0.73 -3.60
C LEU A 2 -14.35 2.16 -3.27
N ARG A 3 -15.60 2.33 -2.85
CA ARG A 3 -16.14 3.63 -2.41
C ARG A 3 -15.20 4.17 -1.33
N ALA A 4 -14.96 5.48 -1.29
CA ALA A 4 -14.09 6.14 -0.30
C ALA A 4 -14.37 5.71 1.17
N GLY A 5 -15.59 5.27 1.46
CA GLY A 5 -15.98 4.69 2.76
C GLY A 5 -15.38 3.31 3.08
N VAL A 6 -15.06 2.47 2.09
CA VAL A 6 -14.44 1.14 2.30
C VAL A 6 -12.95 1.30 2.60
N PHE A 7 -12.26 2.21 1.90
CA PHE A 7 -10.87 2.57 2.18
C PHE A 7 -10.72 3.08 3.62
N ARG A 8 -11.60 3.98 4.05
CA ARG A 8 -11.62 4.49 5.44
C ARG A 8 -11.98 3.41 6.47
N LYS A 9 -12.66 2.32 6.09
CA LYS A 9 -13.03 1.22 6.98
C LYS A 9 -11.92 0.17 7.11
N ILE A 10 -11.19 -0.11 6.04
CA ILE A 10 -10.03 -1.02 6.02
C ILE A 10 -8.82 -0.36 6.68
N PHE A 11 -8.59 0.92 6.40
CA PHE A 11 -7.45 1.66 6.91
C PHE A 11 -7.79 2.62 8.06
N GLY A 12 -9.00 2.52 8.64
CA GLY A 12 -9.49 3.42 9.69
C GLY A 12 -8.70 3.35 11.00
N GLY A 13 -7.96 2.26 11.23
CA GLY A 13 -7.00 2.13 12.34
C GLY A 13 -5.59 2.63 12.02
N VAL A 14 -5.30 2.96 10.75
CA VAL A 14 -3.97 3.38 10.28
C VAL A 14 -3.87 4.90 10.42
N ARG A 15 -3.54 5.34 11.64
CA ARG A 15 -3.43 6.73 12.11
C ARG A 15 -2.64 7.69 11.17
N TRP A 16 -1.84 7.14 10.26
CA TRP A 16 -0.94 7.88 9.38
C TRP A 16 -1.57 8.30 8.04
N MET A 17 -2.69 7.68 7.64
CA MET A 17 -3.37 8.02 6.38
C MET A 17 -4.06 9.38 6.39
N SER A 18 -4.28 9.96 7.58
CA SER A 18 -4.78 11.34 7.75
C SER A 18 -3.75 12.41 7.36
N HIS A 19 -2.47 12.03 7.17
CA HIS A 19 -1.35 12.93 6.90
C HIS A 19 -0.64 12.67 5.56
N VAL A 20 -1.25 11.89 4.65
CA VAL A 20 -0.78 11.67 3.27
C VAL A 20 -1.04 12.92 2.43
N GLY A 21 -0.53 14.05 2.88
CA GLY A 21 -0.64 15.34 2.21
C GLY A 21 0.66 16.15 2.23
N SER A 22 1.70 15.74 2.99
CA SER A 22 2.99 16.46 3.01
C SER A 22 4.18 15.68 3.61
N SER A 23 3.97 14.52 4.24
CA SER A 23 5.07 13.78 4.90
C SER A 23 5.37 12.48 4.17
N ARG A 24 6.66 12.15 4.00
CA ARG A 24 7.08 10.83 3.48
C ARG A 24 6.50 9.72 4.36
N PRO A 25 6.19 8.54 3.80
CA PRO A 25 5.74 7.40 4.60
C PRO A 25 6.76 7.12 5.71
N MET A 26 6.28 7.02 6.96
CA MET A 26 7.15 6.89 8.14
C MET A 26 7.70 5.46 8.32
N TYR A 27 7.02 4.47 7.74
CA TYR A 27 7.39 3.05 7.81
C TYR A 27 8.08 2.64 6.52
N ARG A 28 8.96 1.63 6.58
CA ARG A 28 9.61 1.05 5.39
C ARG A 28 8.97 -0.30 5.05
N PRO A 29 8.86 -0.67 3.76
CA PRO A 29 8.43 -2.01 3.38
C PRO A 29 9.40 -3.07 3.92
N SER A 30 8.87 -4.18 4.38
CA SER A 30 9.65 -5.34 4.81
C SER A 30 10.00 -6.18 3.58
N PRO A 31 11.27 -6.25 3.15
CA PRO A 31 11.66 -7.16 2.08
C PRO A 31 11.51 -8.60 2.55
N MET A 32 11.14 -9.49 1.63
CA MET A 32 11.05 -10.92 1.89
C MET A 32 11.69 -11.68 0.74
N SER A 33 12.58 -12.61 1.07
CA SER A 33 13.26 -13.48 0.11
C SER A 33 12.36 -14.65 -0.32
N LEU A 34 12.72 -15.26 -1.45
CA LEU A 34 12.05 -16.48 -1.91
C LEU A 34 12.20 -17.64 -0.90
N SER A 35 13.35 -17.74 -0.23
CA SER A 35 13.59 -18.78 0.78
C SER A 35 12.66 -18.62 1.98
N GLU A 36 12.42 -17.38 2.45
CA GLU A 36 11.50 -17.09 3.54
C GLU A 36 10.05 -17.39 3.16
N LEU A 37 9.64 -17.04 1.93
CA LEU A 37 8.32 -17.37 1.40
C LEU A 37 8.09 -18.89 1.32
N LEU A 38 9.08 -19.64 0.83
CA LEU A 38 9.00 -21.11 0.77
C LEU A 38 8.93 -21.73 2.17
N HIS A 39 9.75 -21.26 3.11
CA HIS A 39 9.72 -21.71 4.50
C HIS A 39 8.39 -21.41 5.19
N PHE A 40 7.82 -20.23 4.93
CA PHE A 40 6.49 -19.88 5.40
C PHE A 40 5.42 -20.82 4.81
N GLY A 41 5.49 -21.08 3.50
CA GLY A 41 4.59 -21.98 2.78
C GLY A 41 4.65 -23.45 3.22
N GLN A 42 5.77 -23.89 3.83
CA GLN A 42 5.86 -25.21 4.47
C GLN A 42 5.10 -25.25 5.80
N LYS A 43 5.12 -24.17 6.58
CA LYS A 43 4.44 -24.08 7.89
C LYS A 43 2.95 -23.71 7.81
N LYS A 44 2.50 -23.06 6.72
CA LYS A 44 1.10 -22.76 6.37
C LYS A 44 0.26 -22.16 7.51
N CYS A 45 0.70 -21.05 8.11
CA CYS A 45 -0.06 -20.37 9.16
C CYS A 45 -0.82 -19.16 8.62
N GLU A 46 -2.08 -19.37 8.21
CA GLU A 46 -2.95 -18.32 7.64
C GLU A 46 -3.04 -17.07 8.52
N ARG A 47 -3.23 -17.23 9.83
CA ARG A 47 -3.32 -16.10 10.77
C ARG A 47 -2.08 -15.20 10.72
N LYS A 48 -0.89 -15.78 10.64
CA LYS A 48 0.37 -15.01 10.53
C LYS A 48 0.50 -14.35 9.15
N SER A 49 0.07 -15.03 8.08
CA SER A 49 0.00 -14.43 6.74
C SER A 49 -0.88 -13.19 6.75
N PHE A 50 -2.09 -13.32 7.29
CA PHE A 50 -3.07 -12.24 7.36
C PHE A 50 -2.53 -11.06 8.17
N GLN A 51 -1.98 -11.30 9.37
CA GLN A 51 -1.40 -10.24 10.20
C GLN A 51 -0.28 -9.49 9.46
N PHE A 52 0.66 -10.22 8.85
CA PHE A 52 1.74 -9.59 8.08
C PHE A 52 1.20 -8.76 6.91
N LEU A 53 0.31 -9.33 6.09
CA LEU A 53 -0.22 -8.66 4.90
C LEU A 53 -1.11 -7.46 5.25
N ASN A 54 -1.88 -7.56 6.33
CA ASN A 54 -2.74 -6.48 6.81
C ASN A 54 -1.95 -5.23 7.21
N ASP A 55 -0.69 -5.41 7.65
CA ASP A 55 0.20 -4.30 7.99
C ASP A 55 1.07 -3.87 6.79
N GLU A 56 1.64 -4.83 6.06
CA GLU A 56 2.62 -4.58 4.99
C GLU A 56 1.99 -4.02 3.71
N ILE A 57 0.80 -4.49 3.30
CA ILE A 57 0.12 -3.99 2.09
C ILE A 57 -0.17 -2.48 2.18
N PRO A 58 -0.81 -1.95 3.25
CA PRO A 58 -1.01 -0.50 3.41
C PRO A 58 0.28 0.31 3.25
N ILE A 59 1.38 -0.17 3.85
CA ILE A 59 2.68 0.51 3.80
C ILE A 59 3.17 0.60 2.36
N ARG A 60 3.12 -0.51 1.60
CA ARG A 60 3.54 -0.53 0.19
C ARG A 60 2.67 0.37 -0.69
N LEU A 61 1.35 0.34 -0.51
CA LEU A 61 0.43 1.20 -1.26
C LEU A 61 0.69 2.68 -0.97
N ALA A 62 0.94 3.06 0.29
CA ALA A 62 1.25 4.44 0.65
C ALA A 62 2.53 4.97 -0.03
N HIS A 63 3.57 4.14 -0.15
CA HIS A 63 4.77 4.51 -0.90
C HIS A 63 4.48 4.72 -2.39
N ILE A 64 3.73 3.81 -3.02
CA ILE A 64 3.36 3.93 -4.44
C ILE A 64 2.51 5.19 -4.66
N MET A 65 1.52 5.45 -3.81
CA MET A 65 0.69 6.66 -3.89
C MET A 65 1.53 7.94 -3.74
N ARG A 66 2.56 7.92 -2.89
CA ARG A 66 3.49 9.03 -2.78
C ARG A 66 4.35 9.20 -4.04
N GLU A 67 4.87 8.12 -4.60
CA GLU A 67 5.60 8.17 -5.88
C GLU A 67 4.74 8.73 -7.01
N PHE A 68 3.43 8.43 -7.03
CA PHE A 68 2.49 9.06 -7.96
C PHE A 68 2.41 10.59 -7.77
N GLU A 69 2.44 11.09 -6.54
CA GLU A 69 2.42 12.53 -6.26
C GLU A 69 3.70 13.25 -6.69
N ASP A 70 4.82 12.52 -6.75
CA ASP A 70 6.14 13.01 -7.14
C ASP A 70 6.40 12.90 -8.66
N LEU A 71 5.44 12.38 -9.44
CA LEU A 71 5.55 12.32 -10.89
C LEU A 71 5.56 13.73 -11.52
N PRO A 72 6.31 13.93 -12.63
CA PRO A 72 6.20 15.11 -13.49
C PRO A 72 4.75 15.43 -13.87
N LYS A 73 4.42 16.73 -13.93
CA LYS A 73 3.05 17.22 -14.20
C LYS A 73 2.50 16.72 -15.53
N GLU A 74 3.36 16.56 -16.53
CA GLU A 74 3.04 16.05 -17.85
C GLU A 74 2.50 14.62 -17.74
N LEU A 75 3.17 13.76 -16.96
CA LEU A 75 2.75 12.38 -16.74
C LEU A 75 1.44 12.31 -15.95
N LEU A 76 1.26 13.17 -14.94
CA LEU A 76 0.01 13.25 -14.17
C LEU A 76 -1.22 13.60 -15.04
N THR A 77 -1.03 14.23 -16.20
CA THR A 77 -2.14 14.55 -17.10
C THR A 77 -2.63 13.37 -17.93
N MET A 78 -1.78 12.33 -18.10
CA MET A 78 -2.07 11.17 -18.95
C MET A 78 -3.28 10.38 -18.43
N LYS A 79 -4.17 9.99 -19.35
CA LYS A 79 -5.38 9.22 -19.00
C LYS A 79 -5.05 7.88 -18.34
N SER A 80 -4.00 7.20 -18.78
CA SER A 80 -3.53 5.94 -18.20
C SER A 80 -3.06 6.12 -16.75
N VAL A 81 -2.29 7.18 -16.47
CA VAL A 81 -1.82 7.48 -15.10
C VAL A 81 -2.98 7.79 -14.18
N LYS A 82 -3.95 8.59 -14.63
CA LYS A 82 -5.18 8.87 -13.86
C LYS A 82 -6.01 7.61 -13.59
N LEU A 83 -6.12 6.72 -14.58
CA LEU A 83 -6.83 5.45 -14.45
C LEU A 83 -6.16 4.56 -13.39
N VAL A 84 -4.84 4.35 -13.50
CA VAL A 84 -4.11 3.52 -12.53
C VAL A 84 -4.21 4.14 -11.13
N ARG A 85 -3.99 5.45 -11.00
CA ARG A 85 -4.14 6.16 -9.71
C ARG A 85 -5.52 5.98 -9.08
N SER A 86 -6.59 5.84 -9.88
CA SER A 86 -7.95 5.62 -9.36
C SER A 86 -8.20 4.21 -8.80
N TRP A 87 -7.30 3.26 -9.06
CA TRP A 87 -7.38 1.89 -8.53
C TRP A 87 -6.79 1.77 -7.13
N TYR A 88 -5.84 2.64 -6.81
CA TYR A 88 -5.22 2.80 -5.50
C TYR A 88 -6.07 3.73 -4.62
#